data_AF-A0A800AZ68-F1
#
_entry.id   AF-A0A800AZ68-F1
#
_cell.length_a   1.000
_cell.length_b   1.000
_cell.length_c   1.000
_cell.angle_alpha   90.00
_cell.angle_beta   90.00
_cell.angle_gamma   90.00
#
_symmetry.space_group_name_H-M   'P 1'
#
loop_
_entity.id
_entity.type
_entity.pdbx_description
1 polymer ?
#
loop_
_entity_poly.entity_id
_entity_poly.type
_entity_poly.pdbx_seq_one_letter_code
_entity_poly.pdbx_strand_id
1 'polypeptide(L)'
;VKGNKVSWYKTNKPSTSYKSFINYMQWIFMYAGTLSLDEELKSVSISNMQIGDIFIQGGSPGHAIIIVDMAKNNSGDKIFMLAQSYMPAQDIHILKNLNNAIISPWYKAKNLEVLNSPEWQFTKKDLKRFN
;
A
#
# COMPACT_ATOMS: atom_id res chain seq x y z
N VAL A 1 17.77 -18.29 -9.43
CA VAL A 1 17.89 -17.20 -8.43
C VAL A 1 19.06 -17.52 -7.51
N LYS A 2 19.95 -16.57 -7.23
CA LYS A 2 21.07 -16.73 -6.28
C LYS A 2 21.09 -15.55 -5.32
N GLY A 3 20.57 -15.72 -4.10
CA GLY A 3 20.29 -14.62 -3.18
C GLY A 3 19.35 -13.60 -3.84
N ASN A 4 19.67 -12.30 -3.73
CA ASN A 4 18.90 -11.21 -4.35
C ASN A 4 19.23 -10.98 -5.85
N LYS A 5 19.94 -11.91 -6.50
CA LYS A 5 20.26 -11.82 -7.94
C LYS A 5 19.39 -12.78 -8.76
N VAL A 6 18.64 -12.20 -9.71
CA VAL A 6 17.87 -12.92 -10.73
C VAL A 6 18.62 -12.87 -12.06
N SER A 7 18.66 -14.00 -12.76
CA SER A 7 19.14 -14.10 -14.14
C SER A 7 18.00 -14.60 -15.00
N TRP A 8 17.72 -13.88 -16.08
CA TRP A 8 16.70 -14.26 -17.06
C TRP A 8 17.37 -14.92 -18.26
N TYR A 9 16.78 -16.02 -18.75
CA TYR A 9 17.17 -16.63 -20.01
C TYR A 9 15.92 -16.84 -20.86
N LYS A 10 16.04 -16.58 -22.16
CA LYS A 10 14.91 -16.66 -23.08
C LYS A 10 14.55 -18.12 -23.34
N THR A 11 13.40 -18.55 -22.85
CA THR A 11 12.90 -19.93 -23.03
C THR A 11 11.93 -20.07 -24.20
N ASN A 12 11.24 -18.99 -24.59
CA ASN A 12 10.17 -19.00 -25.59
C ASN A 12 10.18 -17.76 -26.49
N LYS A 13 9.40 -17.83 -27.58
CA LYS A 13 9.07 -16.65 -28.41
C LYS A 13 8.11 -15.72 -27.65
N PRO A 14 8.12 -14.40 -27.93
CA PRO A 14 7.15 -13.47 -27.35
C PRO A 14 5.70 -13.91 -27.60
N SER A 15 4.82 -13.63 -26.65
CA SER A 15 3.41 -14.00 -26.69
C SER A 15 2.57 -12.89 -26.07
N THR A 16 1.40 -12.64 -26.67
CA THR A 16 0.39 -11.67 -26.20
C THR A 16 -0.87 -12.38 -25.70
N SER A 17 -0.83 -13.71 -25.55
CA SER A 17 -1.99 -14.46 -25.07
C SER A 17 -2.27 -14.20 -23.59
N TYR A 18 -3.55 -14.22 -23.21
CA TYR A 18 -3.97 -14.11 -21.82
C TYR A 18 -3.32 -15.15 -20.91
N LYS A 19 -3.14 -16.39 -21.39
CA LYS A 19 -2.44 -17.44 -20.65
C LYS A 19 -0.99 -17.06 -20.31
N SER A 20 -0.26 -16.49 -21.27
CA SER A 20 1.11 -16.02 -21.02
C SER A 20 1.14 -14.86 -20.03
N PHE A 21 0.16 -13.95 -20.11
CA PHE A 21 0.01 -12.86 -19.14
C PHE A 21 -0.25 -13.39 -17.72
N ILE A 22 -1.18 -14.34 -17.54
CA ILE A 22 -1.46 -14.93 -16.23
C ILE A 22 -0.24 -15.66 -15.65
N ASN A 23 0.47 -16.44 -16.47
CA ASN A 23 1.71 -17.09 -16.01
C ASN A 23 2.77 -16.08 -15.57
N TYR A 24 2.91 -14.97 -16.29
CA TYR A 24 3.79 -13.88 -15.89
C TYR A 24 3.35 -13.25 -14.56
N MET A 25 2.06 -12.94 -14.42
CA MET A 25 1.52 -12.36 -13.17
C MET A 25 1.70 -13.30 -11.97
N GLN A 26 1.52 -14.61 -12.14
CA GLN A 26 1.79 -15.59 -11.07
C GLN A 26 3.24 -15.55 -10.58
N TRP A 27 4.20 -15.43 -11.51
CA TRP A 27 5.61 -15.26 -11.15
C TRP A 27 5.86 -13.96 -10.40
N ILE A 28 5.29 -12.84 -10.85
CA ILE A 28 5.43 -11.55 -10.17
C ILE A 28 4.82 -11.62 -8.76
N PHE A 29 3.59 -12.11 -8.62
CA PHE A 29 2.90 -12.20 -7.34
C PHE A 29 3.53 -13.16 -6.34
N MET A 30 4.30 -14.16 -6.81
CA MET A 30 5.04 -15.05 -5.93
C MET A 30 6.20 -14.36 -5.20
N TYR A 31 6.76 -13.29 -5.78
CA TYR A 31 7.90 -12.56 -5.22
C TYR A 31 7.58 -11.14 -4.77
N ALA A 32 6.41 -10.60 -5.16
CA ALA A 32 5.93 -9.32 -4.69
C ALA A 32 5.37 -9.46 -3.27
N GLY A 33 5.93 -8.71 -2.33
CA GLY A 33 5.44 -8.66 -0.96
C GLY A 33 5.76 -7.32 -0.31
N THR A 34 5.31 -7.14 0.93
CA THR A 34 5.55 -5.89 1.68
C THR A 34 7.04 -5.62 1.87
N LEU A 35 7.88 -6.65 2.02
CA LEU A 35 9.33 -6.49 2.13
C LEU A 35 9.96 -5.86 0.88
N SER A 36 9.63 -6.36 -0.31
CA SER A 36 10.18 -5.80 -1.56
C SER A 36 9.58 -4.42 -1.86
N LEU A 37 8.28 -4.26 -1.61
CA LEU A 37 7.58 -3.01 -1.83
C LEU A 37 8.11 -1.89 -0.91
N ASP A 38 8.39 -2.19 0.35
CA ASP A 38 8.90 -1.22 1.32
C ASP A 38 10.26 -0.63 0.92
N GLU A 39 11.12 -1.43 0.29
CA GLU A 39 12.44 -1.05 -0.24
C GLU A 39 12.35 -0.22 -1.53
N GLU A 40 11.33 -0.46 -2.35
CA GLU A 40 11.09 0.29 -3.59
C GLU A 40 10.52 1.68 -3.35
N LEU A 41 9.72 1.86 -2.29
CA LEU A 41 9.03 3.11 -1.98
C LEU A 41 9.94 4.11 -1.24
N LYS A 42 9.68 5.41 -1.41
CA LYS A 42 10.36 6.50 -0.68
C LYS A 42 9.46 7.09 0.39
N SER A 43 10.04 7.40 1.55
CA SER A 43 9.33 8.05 2.64
C SER A 43 8.74 9.40 2.23
N VAL A 44 7.51 9.65 2.67
CA VAL A 44 6.75 10.87 2.45
C VAL A 44 6.33 11.45 3.80
N SER A 45 6.47 12.76 3.98
CA SER A 45 5.94 13.42 5.17
C SER A 45 4.42 13.53 5.12
N ILE A 46 3.75 13.46 6.28
CA ILE A 46 2.28 13.62 6.37
C ILE A 46 1.79 14.94 5.73
N SER A 47 2.59 16.01 5.77
CA SER A 47 2.25 17.28 5.12
C SER A 47 2.11 17.15 3.59
N ASN A 48 2.94 16.29 2.97
CA ASN A 48 3.03 16.06 1.54
C ASN A 48 2.21 14.85 1.06
N MET A 49 1.41 14.27 1.97
CA MET A 49 0.50 13.17 1.70
C MET A 49 -0.44 13.49 0.53
N GLN A 50 -0.61 12.50 -0.35
CA GLN A 50 -1.52 12.51 -1.50
C GLN A 50 -2.21 11.15 -1.72
N ILE A 51 -3.22 11.12 -2.59
CA ILE A 51 -3.88 9.89 -3.05
C ILE A 51 -2.87 8.98 -3.76
N GLY A 52 -2.86 7.70 -3.41
CA GLY A 52 -1.89 6.72 -3.91
C GLY A 52 -0.69 6.49 -2.99
N ASP A 53 -0.50 7.32 -1.95
CA ASP A 53 0.50 7.02 -0.91
C ASP A 53 0.11 5.78 -0.12
N ILE A 54 1.12 5.08 0.37
CA ILE A 54 0.98 3.79 1.02
C ILE A 54 1.54 3.90 2.43
N PHE A 55 0.75 3.55 3.45
CA PHE A 55 1.31 3.23 4.75
C PHE A 55 1.77 1.77 4.71
N ILE A 56 3.06 1.55 4.90
CA ILE A 56 3.68 0.24 4.74
C ILE A 56 4.72 -0.05 5.83
N GLN A 57 4.69 -1.28 6.34
CA GLN A 57 5.75 -1.86 7.13
C GLN A 57 6.17 -3.16 6.45
N GLY A 58 7.39 -3.18 5.90
CA GLY A 58 7.95 -4.37 5.28
C GLY A 58 8.23 -5.49 6.30
N GLY A 59 8.02 -6.74 5.92
CA GLY A 59 8.33 -7.88 6.79
C GLY A 59 7.44 -9.11 6.54
N SER A 60 7.61 -10.12 7.40
CA SER A 60 6.76 -11.31 7.49
C SER A 60 6.49 -11.63 8.96
N PRO A 61 5.38 -11.11 9.55
CA PRO A 61 4.32 -10.36 8.88
C PRO A 61 4.73 -8.93 8.55
N GLY A 62 4.16 -8.39 7.48
CA GLY A 62 4.21 -6.98 7.14
C GLY A 62 2.85 -6.57 6.57
N HIS A 63 2.55 -5.27 6.56
CA HIS A 63 1.23 -4.78 6.17
C HIS A 63 1.33 -3.54 5.30
N ALA A 64 0.36 -3.36 4.40
CA ALA A 64 0.28 -2.22 3.50
C ALA A 64 -1.16 -1.78 3.30
N ILE A 65 -1.41 -0.48 3.41
CA ILE A 65 -2.72 0.14 3.15
C ILE A 65 -2.52 1.40 2.30
N ILE A 66 -3.43 1.66 1.38
CA ILE A 66 -3.30 2.74 0.38
C ILE A 66 -4.30 3.86 0.64
N ILE A 67 -3.87 5.09 0.44
CA ILE A 67 -4.75 6.26 0.43
C ILE A 67 -5.50 6.32 -0.89
N VAL A 68 -6.83 6.25 -0.83
CA VAL A 68 -7.68 6.23 -2.04
C VAL A 68 -8.43 7.52 -2.30
N ASP A 69 -8.61 8.35 -1.27
CA ASP A 69 -9.25 9.66 -1.43
C ASP A 69 -8.80 10.64 -0.33
N MET A 70 -8.91 11.93 -0.61
CA MET A 70 -8.55 13.02 0.31
C MET A 70 -9.45 14.24 0.13
N ALA A 71 -9.84 14.85 1.25
CA ALA A 71 -10.54 16.14 1.25
C ALA A 71 -9.82 17.15 2.14
N LYS A 72 -9.98 18.44 1.83
CA LYS A 72 -9.34 19.56 2.54
C LYS A 72 -10.38 20.61 2.87
N ASN A 73 -10.40 21.09 4.12
CA ASN A 73 -11.28 22.19 4.51
C ASN A 73 -10.65 23.57 4.23
N ASN A 74 -11.39 24.65 4.48
CA ASN A 74 -10.93 26.03 4.25
C ASN A 74 -9.71 26.42 5.09
N SER A 75 -9.55 25.83 6.29
CA SER A 75 -8.38 26.03 7.16
C SER A 75 -7.14 25.23 6.72
N GLY A 76 -7.31 24.38 5.71
CA GLY A 76 -6.29 23.53 5.14
C GLY A 76 -6.06 22.20 5.84
N ASP A 77 -6.89 21.84 6.82
CA ASP A 77 -6.86 20.52 7.45
C ASP A 77 -7.33 19.47 6.45
N LYS A 78 -6.53 18.40 6.30
CA LYS A 78 -6.81 17.28 5.41
C LYS A 78 -7.45 16.12 6.16
N ILE A 79 -8.40 15.47 5.51
CA ILE A 79 -8.86 14.12 5.85
C ILE A 79 -8.58 13.17 4.68
N PHE A 80 -8.47 11.87 4.95
CA PHE A 80 -8.15 10.86 3.96
C PHE A 80 -8.89 9.55 4.20
N MET A 81 -9.10 8.78 3.13
CA MET A 81 -9.69 7.45 3.15
C MET A 81 -8.64 6.40 2.81
N LEU A 82 -8.79 5.23 3.41
CA LEU A 82 -7.86 4.12 3.27
C LEU A 82 -8.58 2.92 2.66
N ALA A 83 -7.85 2.17 1.83
CA ALA A 83 -8.27 0.86 1.37
C ALA A 83 -7.17 -0.18 1.63
N GLN A 84 -7.59 -1.43 1.80
CA GLN A 84 -6.69 -2.56 1.89
C GLN A 84 -7.33 -3.82 1.28
N SER A 85 -6.51 -4.84 1.04
CA SER A 85 -6.92 -6.23 0.91
C SER A 85 -6.32 -7.00 2.10
N TYR A 86 -6.99 -8.05 2.57
CA TYR A 86 -6.50 -8.86 3.69
C TYR A 86 -5.71 -10.08 3.20
N MET A 87 -5.02 -10.77 4.12
CA MET A 87 -4.41 -12.08 3.83
C MET A 87 -5.28 -13.21 4.40
N PRO A 88 -5.65 -14.23 3.59
CA PRO A 88 -5.38 -14.40 2.15
C PRO A 88 -6.09 -13.33 1.32
N ALA A 89 -5.51 -12.97 0.16
CA ALA A 89 -6.00 -11.88 -0.71
C ALA A 89 -7.53 -11.92 -0.86
N GLN A 90 -8.19 -10.94 -0.25
CA GLN A 90 -9.64 -10.72 -0.37
C GLN A 90 -9.94 -9.55 -1.30
N ASP A 91 -11.21 -9.22 -1.45
CA ASP A 91 -11.65 -8.00 -2.09
C ASP A 91 -11.05 -6.77 -1.42
N ILE A 92 -10.66 -5.80 -2.26
CA ILE A 92 -10.23 -4.49 -1.80
C ILE A 92 -11.44 -3.78 -1.20
N HIS A 93 -11.30 -3.31 0.03
CA HIS A 93 -12.37 -2.63 0.76
C HIS A 93 -11.88 -1.35 1.42
N ILE A 94 -12.82 -0.42 1.63
CA ILE A 94 -12.58 0.81 2.39
C ILE A 94 -12.52 0.47 3.89
N LEU A 95 -11.54 1.03 4.59
CA LEU A 95 -11.36 0.84 6.02
C LEU A 95 -12.30 1.72 6.83
N LYS A 96 -12.95 1.12 7.83
CA LYS A 96 -13.74 1.85 8.82
C LYS A 96 -12.81 2.56 9.81
N ASN A 97 -13.05 3.84 10.05
CA ASN A 97 -12.38 4.54 11.14
C ASN A 97 -13.03 4.19 12.49
N LEU A 98 -12.47 3.21 13.19
CA LEU A 98 -12.96 2.78 14.51
C LEU A 98 -12.69 3.80 15.62
N ASN A 99 -11.78 4.77 15.39
CA ASN A 99 -11.43 5.78 16.39
C ASN A 99 -12.39 6.99 16.35
N ASN A 100 -13.14 7.17 15.26
CA ASN A 100 -14.08 8.27 15.12
C ASN A 100 -15.24 7.91 14.18
N ALA A 101 -16.35 7.46 14.77
CA ALA A 101 -17.55 7.07 14.04
C ALA A 101 -18.22 8.22 13.27
N ILE A 102 -18.06 9.47 13.70
CA ILE A 102 -18.72 10.64 13.09
C ILE A 102 -18.18 10.91 11.68
N ILE A 103 -16.87 10.73 11.49
CA ILE A 103 -16.22 10.99 10.21
C ILE A 103 -15.88 9.72 9.44
N SER A 104 -16.15 8.53 9.99
CA SER A 104 -15.88 7.25 9.33
C SER A 104 -16.52 7.22 7.93
N PRO A 105 -15.80 6.81 6.87
CA PRO A 105 -14.51 6.11 6.86
C PRO A 105 -13.26 7.01 6.85
N TRP A 106 -13.41 8.33 7.03
CA TRP A 106 -12.31 9.28 6.94
C TRP A 106 -11.43 9.33 8.20
N TYR A 107 -10.14 9.61 7.98
CA TYR A 107 -9.11 9.81 9.00
C TYR A 107 -8.59 11.24 8.92
N LYS A 108 -8.18 11.83 10.05
CA LYS A 108 -7.58 13.18 10.08
C LYS A 108 -6.07 13.09 9.88
N ALA A 109 -5.51 13.90 8.98
CA ALA A 109 -4.06 13.98 8.78
C ALA A 109 -3.37 14.93 9.79
N LYS A 110 -4.11 15.90 10.33
CA LYS A 110 -3.58 16.88 11.29
C LYS A 110 -3.06 16.16 12.54
N ASN A 111 -1.81 16.43 12.91
CA ASN A 111 -1.13 15.84 14.07
C ASN A 111 -1.12 14.30 14.07
N LEU A 112 -1.14 13.68 12.89
CA LEU A 112 -1.07 12.23 12.76
C LEU A 112 0.33 11.73 13.11
N GLU A 113 0.49 11.18 14.31
CA GLU A 113 1.72 10.49 14.75
C GLU A 113 1.59 8.97 14.59
N VAL A 114 0.40 8.45 14.92
CA VAL A 114 0.05 7.03 14.85
C VAL A 114 -1.29 6.89 14.13
N LEU A 115 -1.34 5.99 13.16
CA LEU A 115 -2.55 5.60 12.45
C LEU A 115 -3.01 4.23 12.95
N ASN A 116 -4.14 4.21 13.65
CA ASN A 116 -4.81 2.99 14.06
C ASN A 116 -5.86 2.61 13.01
N SER A 117 -5.52 1.66 12.14
CA SER A 117 -6.50 0.99 11.27
C SER A 117 -7.20 -0.14 12.05
N PRO A 118 -8.29 -0.75 11.52
CA PRO A 118 -8.98 -1.84 12.21
C PRO A 118 -8.09 -3.01 12.63
N GLU A 119 -7.04 -3.30 11.87
CA GLU A 119 -6.24 -4.53 12.02
C GLU A 119 -4.74 -4.28 12.25
N TRP A 120 -4.27 -3.06 11.97
CA TRP A 120 -2.86 -2.73 12.00
C TRP A 120 -2.59 -1.30 12.48
N GLN A 121 -1.43 -1.09 13.10
CA GLN A 121 -0.97 0.22 13.53
C GLN A 121 0.23 0.67 12.70
N PHE A 122 0.19 1.90 12.21
CA PHE A 122 1.29 2.55 11.51
C PHE A 122 1.75 3.80 12.27
N THR A 123 3.00 4.17 12.08
CA THR A 123 3.54 5.47 12.49
C THR A 123 3.60 6.41 11.30
N LYS A 124 3.78 7.70 11.54
CA LYS A 124 3.98 8.69 10.47
C LYS A 124 5.19 8.41 9.55
N LYS A 125 6.14 7.57 9.98
CA LYS A 125 7.34 7.20 9.21
C LYS A 125 7.04 6.13 8.15
N ASP A 126 5.91 5.46 8.28
CA ASP A 126 5.52 4.34 7.42
C ASP A 126 4.82 4.81 6.15
N LEU A 127 4.55 6.12 6.01
CA LEU A 127 4.00 6.70 4.79
C LEU A 127 5.09 6.77 3.71
N LYS A 128 4.86 6.06 2.61
CA LYS A 128 5.77 6.01 1.46
C LYS A 128 5.03 6.12 0.12
N ARG A 129 5.78 6.40 -0.96
CA ARG A 129 5.27 6.54 -2.34
C ARG A 129 6.29 6.02 -3.36
N PHE A 130 5.80 5.57 -4.52
CA PHE A 130 6.65 5.31 -5.68
C PHE A 130 7.28 6.62 -6.20
N ASN A 131 8.50 6.51 -6.74
CA ASN A 131 9.15 7.62 -7.44
C ASN A 131 8.51 7.89 -8.80
#